data_AF-A0A924LIW5-F1
#
_entry.id   AF-A0A924LIW5-F1
#
_cell.length_a   1.000
_cell.length_b   1.000
_cell.length_c   1.000
_cell.angle_alpha   90.00
_cell.angle_beta   90.00
_cell.angle_gamma   90.00
#
_symmetry.space_group_name_H-M   'P 1'
#
loop_
_entity.id
_entity.type
_entity.pdbx_description
1 polymer ?
#
loop_
_entity_poly.entity_id
_entity_poly.type
_entity_poly.pdbx_seq_one_letter_code
_entity_poly.pdbx_strand_id
1 'polypeptide(L)'
;MDDLLVDFLTETNEGLVELDVALVKLERNPADEATLSLIFRLVHTIKGTCGFLALGRLEKVAHAAEDVLGKLRDKQLALTG
;
A
#
# COMPACT_ATOMS: atom_id res chain seq x y z
N MET A 1 8.61 0.42 22.99
CA MET A 1 7.29 0.63 22.36
C MET A 1 7.29 1.94 21.60
N ASP A 2 7.80 3.01 22.20
CA ASP A 2 7.98 4.29 21.50
C ASP A 2 8.98 4.23 20.34
N ASP A 3 10.14 3.57 20.51
CA ASP A 3 11.13 3.43 19.42
C ASP A 3 10.55 2.68 18.21
N LEU A 4 9.83 1.58 18.46
CA LEU A 4 9.18 0.79 17.43
C LEU A 4 8.08 1.58 16.67
N LEU A 5 7.40 2.50 17.38
CA LEU A 5 6.42 3.38 16.76
C LEU A 5 7.09 4.48 15.93
N VAL A 6 8.25 4.99 16.36
CA VAL A 6 9.07 5.93 15.58
C VAL A 6 9.61 5.26 14.31
N ASP A 7 10.13 4.03 14.42
CA ASP A 7 10.59 3.25 13.28
C ASP A 7 9.45 3.01 12.29
N PHE A 8 8.27 2.58 12.78
CA PHE A 8 7.08 2.42 11.94
C PHE A 8 6.67 3.71 11.23
N LEU A 9 6.65 4.84 11.92
CA LEU A 9 6.32 6.13 11.31
C LEU A 9 7.34 6.53 10.24
N THR A 10 8.61 6.23 10.46
CA THR A 10 9.70 6.54 9.52
C THR A 10 9.58 5.67 8.28
N GLU A 11 9.55 4.34 8.44
CA GLU A 11 9.43 3.38 7.34
C GLU A 11 8.13 3.56 6.55
N THR A 12 7.02 3.83 7.24
CA THR A 12 5.74 4.05 6.57
C THR A 12 5.77 5.33 5.74
N ASN A 13 6.37 6.41 6.24
CA ASN A 13 6.49 7.64 5.45
C ASN A 13 7.37 7.44 4.20
N GLU A 14 8.47 6.70 4.32
CA GLU A 14 9.31 6.36 3.16
C GLU A 14 8.54 5.50 2.14
N GLY A 15 7.81 4.49 2.62
CA GLY A 15 6.96 3.65 1.79
C GLY A 15 5.82 4.41 1.12
N LEU A 16 5.24 5.42 1.79
CA LEU A 16 4.21 6.29 1.22
C LEU A 16 4.77 7.20 0.12
N VAL A 17 6.00 7.69 0.25
CA VAL A 17 6.67 8.45 -0.83
C VAL A 17 6.90 7.57 -2.05
N GLU A 18 7.33 6.32 -1.87
CA GLU A 18 7.46 5.37 -2.98
C GLU A 18 6.09 5.03 -3.60
N LEU A 19 5.06 4.86 -2.76
CA LEU A 19 3.70 4.59 -3.19
C LEU A 19 3.14 5.71 -4.07
N ASP A 20 3.33 6.98 -3.71
CA ASP A 20 2.88 8.12 -4.49
C ASP A 20 3.46 8.11 -5.91
N VAL A 21 4.78 7.89 -6.04
CA VAL A 21 5.45 7.82 -7.35
C VAL A 21 4.94 6.62 -8.16
N ALA A 22 4.76 5.48 -7.51
CA ALA A 22 4.26 4.27 -8.15
C ALA A 22 2.82 4.43 -8.65
N LEU A 23 1.95 5.09 -7.89
CA LEU A 23 0.56 5.36 -8.27
C LEU A 23 0.49 6.26 -9.52
N VAL A 24 1.27 7.34 -9.58
CA VAL A 24 1.36 8.20 -10.78
C VAL A 24 1.88 7.42 -11.99
N LYS A 25 2.84 6.51 -11.78
CA LYS A 25 3.34 5.65 -12.86
C LYS A 25 2.27 4.66 -13.35
N LEU A 26 1.51 4.06 -12.43
CA LEU A 26 0.43 3.13 -12.76
C LEU A 26 -0.72 3.85 -13.49
N GLU A 27 -1.06 5.08 -13.09
CA GLU A 27 -2.05 5.92 -13.76
C GLU A 27 -1.68 6.13 -15.24
N ARG A 28 -0.40 6.40 -15.53
CA ARG A 28 0.10 6.58 -16.91
C ARG A 28 0.17 5.29 -17.72
N ASN A 29 0.39 4.15 -17.06
CA ASN A 29 0.45 2.85 -17.70
C ASN A 29 -0.26 1.77 -16.85
N PRO A 30 -1.59 1.63 -16.99
CA PRO A 30 -2.37 0.70 -16.18
C PRO A 30 -2.03 -0.78 -16.42
N ALA A 31 -1.34 -1.09 -17.51
CA ALA A 31 -0.89 -2.44 -17.84
C ALA A 31 0.48 -2.80 -17.20
N ASP A 32 1.11 -1.88 -16.47
CA ASP A 32 2.37 -2.14 -15.77
C ASP A 32 2.15 -2.99 -14.51
N GLU A 33 2.07 -4.31 -14.71
CA GLU A 33 1.88 -5.31 -13.65
C GLU A 33 3.00 -5.27 -12.60
N ALA A 34 4.21 -4.82 -12.96
CA ALA A 34 5.33 -4.68 -12.03
C ALA A 34 5.11 -3.51 -11.06
N THR A 35 4.63 -2.38 -11.57
CA THR A 35 4.27 -1.22 -10.73
C THR A 35 3.08 -1.54 -9.83
N LEU A 36 2.06 -2.24 -10.34
CA LEU A 36 0.94 -2.71 -9.51
C LEU A 36 1.40 -3.67 -8.41
N SER A 37 2.32 -4.58 -8.71
CA SER A 37 2.90 -5.50 -7.73
C SER A 37 3.74 -4.77 -6.66
N LEU A 38 4.43 -3.70 -7.02
CA LEU A 38 5.14 -2.85 -6.07
C LEU A 38 4.15 -2.17 -5.10
N ILE A 39 3.12 -1.51 -5.65
CA ILE A 39 2.07 -0.85 -4.86
C ILE A 39 1.43 -1.83 -3.87
N PHE A 40 1.06 -3.02 -4.35
CA PHE A 40 0.45 -4.05 -3.50
C PHE A 40 1.39 -4.46 -2.35
N ARG A 41 2.68 -4.65 -2.61
CA ARG A 41 3.66 -5.01 -1.56
C ARG A 41 3.83 -3.91 -0.52
N LEU A 42 3.90 -2.64 -0.93
CA LEU A 42 4.02 -1.51 -0.01
C LEU A 42 2.83 -1.45 0.96
N VAL A 43 1.61 -1.53 0.41
CA VAL A 43 0.38 -1.52 1.22
C VAL A 43 0.29 -2.76 2.13
N HIS A 44 0.68 -3.93 1.63
CA HIS A 44 0.69 -5.17 2.41
C HIS A 44 1.67 -5.09 3.60
N THR A 45 2.86 -4.52 3.39
CA THR A 45 3.83 -4.28 4.48
C THR A 45 3.25 -3.32 5.52
N ILE A 46 2.68 -2.18 5.10
CA ILE A 46 2.06 -1.21 6.02
C ILE A 46 0.94 -1.86 6.84
N LYS A 47 0.07 -2.65 6.21
CA LYS A 47 -0.98 -3.42 6.90
C LYS A 47 -0.39 -4.37 7.94
N GLY A 48 0.62 -5.15 7.54
CA GLY A 48 1.31 -6.10 8.42
C GLY A 48 1.89 -5.44 9.66
N THR A 49 2.58 -4.31 9.50
CA THR A 49 3.14 -3.55 10.63
C THR A 49 2.05 -2.93 11.49
N CYS A 50 0.94 -2.45 10.90
CA CYS A 50 -0.21 -1.97 11.67
C CYS A 50 -0.83 -3.07 12.55
N GLY A 51 -0.97 -4.29 12.01
CA GLY A 51 -1.46 -5.45 12.78
C GLY A 51 -0.50 -5.86 13.89
N PHE A 52 0.80 -5.89 13.60
CA PHE A 52 1.84 -6.17 14.60
C PHE A 52 1.85 -5.17 15.76
N LEU A 53 1.62 -3.89 15.49
CA LEU A 53 1.57 -2.82 16.50
C LEU A 53 0.20 -2.63 17.15
N ALA A 54 -0.78 -3.49 16.84
CA ALA A 54 -2.17 -3.36 17.30
C ALA A 54 -2.83 -2.01 16.95
N LEU A 55 -2.43 -1.39 15.83
CA LEU A 55 -2.97 -0.12 15.32
C LEU A 55 -4.23 -0.36 14.49
N GLY A 56 -5.27 -0.91 15.12
CA GLY A 56 -6.44 -1.46 14.41
C GLY A 56 -7.23 -0.48 13.54
N ARG A 57 -7.12 0.84 13.75
CA ARG A 57 -7.70 1.84 12.83
C ARG A 57 -6.91 1.94 11.53
N LEU A 58 -5.59 1.97 11.60
CA LEU A 58 -4.72 2.05 10.43
C LEU A 58 -4.72 0.73 9.65
N GLU A 59 -4.72 -0.40 10.36
CA GLU A 59 -4.81 -1.73 9.76
C GLU A 59 -6.05 -1.85 8.86
N LYS A 60 -7.22 -1.36 9.32
CA LYS A 60 -8.46 -1.39 8.53
C LYS A 60 -8.37 -0.56 7.25
N VAL A 61 -7.71 0.58 7.29
CA VAL A 61 -7.52 1.43 6.10
C VAL A 61 -6.56 0.76 5.11
N ALA A 62 -5.43 0.24 5.59
CA ALA A 62 -4.46 -0.47 4.76
C ALA A 62 -5.07 -1.74 4.13
N HIS A 63 -5.90 -2.48 4.88
CA HIS A 63 -6.62 -3.63 4.37
C HIS A 63 -7.61 -3.25 3.27
N ALA A 64 -8.41 -2.18 3.45
CA ALA A 64 -9.32 -1.73 2.40
C ALA A 64 -8.58 -1.30 1.12
N ALA A 65 -7.40 -0.69 1.25
CA ALA A 65 -6.54 -0.39 0.11
C ALA A 65 -6.03 -1.67 -0.58
N GLU A 66 -5.55 -2.65 0.19
CA GLU A 66 -5.10 -3.94 -0.33
C GLU A 66 -6.20 -4.69 -1.08
N ASP A 67 -7.44 -4.66 -0.58
CA ASP A 67 -8.60 -5.29 -1.24
C ASP A 67 -8.89 -4.68 -2.62
N VAL A 68 -8.85 -3.34 -2.73
CA VAL A 68 -9.06 -2.65 -4.01
C VAL A 68 -7.93 -2.96 -4.99
N LEU A 69 -6.68 -2.93 -4.52
CA LEU A 69 -5.51 -3.26 -5.33
C LEU A 69 -5.51 -4.74 -5.77
N GLY A 70 -5.98 -5.64 -4.91
CA GLY A 70 -6.16 -7.06 -5.23
C GLY A 70 -7.15 -7.25 -6.37
N LYS A 71 -8.31 -6.58 -6.32
CA LYS A 71 -9.30 -6.62 -7.41
C LYS A 71 -8.75 -6.03 -8.72
N LEU A 72 -7.94 -4.98 -8.65
CA LEU A 72 -7.28 -4.42 -9.83
C LEU A 72 -6.27 -5.41 -10.43
N ARG A 73 -5.45 -6.05 -9.58
CA ARG A 73 -4.47 -7.07 -10.00
C ARG A 73 -5.14 -8.28 -10.63
N ASP A 74 -6.25 -8.72 -10.05
CA ASP A 74 -7.01 -9.88 -10.51
C ASP A 74 -7.92 -9.53 -11.71
N LYS A 75 -7.79 -8.31 -12.27
CA LYS A 75 -8.53 -7.80 -13.44
C LYS A 75 -10.05 -7.77 -13.25
N GLN A 76 -10.50 -7.71 -12.00
CA GLN A 76 -11.91 -7.57 -11.60
C GLN A 76 -12.35 -6.10 -11.55
N LEU A 77 -11.39 -5.18 -11.42
CA LEU A 77 -11.58 -3.74 -11.56
C LEU A 77 -10.71 -3.22 -12.70
N ALA A 78 -11.22 -2.23 -13.42
CA ALA A 78 -10.43 -1.45 -14.36
C ALA A 78 -9.96 -0.16 -13.68
N LEU A 79 -8.70 0.24 -13.91
CA LEU A 79 -8.22 1.54 -13.47
C LEU A 79 -8.94 2.63 -14.26
N THR A 80 -9.52 3.59 -13.56
CA THR A 80 -10.16 4.78 -14.16
C THR A 80 -9.34 6.01 -13.79
N GLY A 81 -9.01 6.84 -14.77
CA GLY A 81 -8.40 8.16 -14.58
C GLY A 81 -9.34 9.26 -15.02
#